data_AF-A0A630V7W8-F1
#
_entry.id   AF-A0A630V7W8-F1
#
_cell.length_a   1.000
_cell.length_b   1.000
_cell.length_c   1.000
_cell.angle_alpha   90.00
_cell.angle_beta   90.00
_cell.angle_gamma   90.00
#
_symmetry.space_group_name_H-M   'P 1'
#
loop_
_entity.id
_entity.type
_entity.pdbx_description
1 polymer ?
#
loop_
_entity_poly.entity_id
_entity_poly.type
_entity_poly.pdbx_seq_one_letter_code
_entity_poly.pdbx_strand_id
1 'polypeptide(L)'
;SGSLVKTGTGELTLNGDNDYSGGTTIDDGVLIADNADSLGTGAVANNGVLQVGEGELKNTLSGTGSLVKIGTGELTLNGDNDYSGGTTITGGTLIAASVNALGSGDIDN
;
A
#
# COMPACT_ATOMS: atom_id res chain seq x y z
N SER A 1 14.09 12.89 -8.53
CA SER A 1 12.82 12.20 -8.77
C SER A 1 13.11 10.86 -9.38
N GLY A 2 12.60 9.79 -8.77
CA GLY A 2 12.65 8.42 -9.28
C GLY A 2 11.30 7.78 -9.04
N SER A 3 11.00 6.71 -9.76
CA SER A 3 9.81 5.89 -9.55
C SER A 3 10.22 4.43 -9.41
N LEU A 4 9.38 3.67 -8.70
CA LEU A 4 9.46 2.22 -8.64
C LEU A 4 8.37 1.62 -9.53
N VAL A 5 8.72 0.65 -10.35
CA VAL A 5 7.75 -0.14 -11.14
C VAL A 5 7.99 -1.62 -10.85
N LYS A 6 7.04 -2.25 -10.16
CA LYS A 6 7.04 -3.68 -9.84
C LYS A 6 6.26 -4.42 -10.92
N THR A 7 6.96 -5.28 -11.65
CA THR A 7 6.42 -6.15 -12.70
C THR A 7 6.58 -7.63 -12.34
N GLY A 8 5.89 -8.49 -13.09
CA GLY A 8 5.93 -9.95 -12.92
C GLY A 8 5.20 -10.43 -11.67
N THR A 9 4.86 -11.72 -11.64
CA THR A 9 4.01 -12.31 -10.60
C THR A 9 4.70 -12.56 -9.27
N GLY A 10 6.03 -12.39 -9.19
CA GLY A 10 6.81 -12.63 -7.99
C GLY A 10 6.61 -11.59 -6.89
N GLU A 11 7.27 -11.81 -5.77
CA GLU A 11 7.27 -10.90 -4.63
C GLU A 11 8.50 -9.97 -4.68
N LEU A 12 8.31 -8.72 -4.26
CA LEU A 12 9.39 -7.76 -4.00
C LEU A 12 9.19 -7.18 -2.60
N THR A 13 10.22 -7.24 -1.77
CA THR A 13 10.20 -6.65 -0.42
C THR A 13 11.04 -5.38 -0.38
N LEU A 14 10.48 -4.31 0.18
CA LEU A 14 11.17 -3.07 0.51
C LEU A 14 11.38 -3.00 2.03
N ASN A 15 12.64 -3.07 2.47
CA ASN A 15 13.03 -3.18 3.89
C ASN A 15 13.59 -1.87 4.47
N GLY A 16 13.52 -0.77 3.73
CA GLY A 16 14.11 0.50 4.15
C GLY A 16 13.38 1.69 3.55
N ASP A 17 13.49 2.81 4.25
CA ASP A 17 12.85 4.06 3.88
C ASP A 17 13.35 4.51 2.50
N ASN A 18 12.43 4.81 1.61
CA ASN A 18 12.75 5.31 0.29
C ASN A 18 12.27 6.76 0.16
N ASP A 19 13.07 7.62 -0.47
CA ASP A 19 12.78 9.05 -0.63
C ASP A 19 12.33 9.41 -2.06
N TYR A 20 12.08 8.40 -2.91
CA TYR A 20 11.63 8.64 -4.26
C TYR A 20 10.24 9.30 -4.27
N SER A 21 10.07 10.26 -5.18
CA SER A 21 8.86 11.10 -5.25
C SER A 21 8.05 10.89 -6.53
N GLY A 22 8.53 10.07 -7.47
CA GLY A 22 7.80 9.74 -8.71
C GLY A 22 6.69 8.71 -8.52
N GLY A 23 6.61 8.08 -7.34
CA GLY A 23 5.59 7.10 -6.99
C GLY A 23 5.98 5.66 -7.26
N THR A 24 5.02 4.78 -6.99
CA THR A 24 5.15 3.33 -7.10
C THR A 24 4.06 2.80 -8.02
N THR A 25 4.42 2.00 -9.01
CA THR A 25 3.46 1.24 -9.83
C THR A 25 3.66 -0.24 -9.56
N ILE A 26 2.59 -0.95 -9.23
CA ILE A 26 2.56 -2.42 -9.09
C ILE A 26 1.69 -2.94 -10.22
N ASP A 27 2.32 -3.39 -11.31
CA ASP A 27 1.60 -3.93 -12.47
C ASP A 27 1.06 -5.33 -12.20
N ASP A 28 1.82 -6.14 -11.44
CA ASP A 28 1.47 -7.52 -11.08
C ASP A 28 2.31 -8.00 -9.87
N GLY A 29 1.89 -9.13 -9.29
CA GLY A 29 2.54 -9.81 -8.17
C GLY A 29 2.32 -9.09 -6.84
N VAL A 30 3.31 -9.22 -5.95
CA VAL A 30 3.23 -8.70 -4.58
C VAL A 30 4.35 -7.70 -4.34
N LEU A 31 4.00 -6.53 -3.82
CA LEU A 31 4.95 -5.61 -3.19
C LEU A 31 4.73 -5.64 -1.68
N ILE A 32 5.78 -5.91 -0.93
CA ILE A 32 5.76 -5.98 0.54
C ILE A 32 6.57 -4.81 1.08
N ALA A 33 5.95 -4.00 1.94
CA ALA A 33 6.59 -2.92 2.68
C ALA A 33 6.36 -3.16 4.18
N ASP A 34 7.42 -3.49 4.93
CA ASP A 34 7.29 -3.69 6.37
C ASP A 34 6.82 -2.40 7.07
N ASN A 35 7.28 -1.25 6.58
CA ASN A 35 6.82 0.07 7.00
C ASN A 35 6.38 0.93 5.79
N ALA A 36 5.30 1.70 5.94
CA ALA A 36 4.78 2.59 4.91
C ALA A 36 5.82 3.59 4.36
N ASP A 37 6.79 4.02 5.17
CA ASP A 37 7.89 4.91 4.75
C ASP A 37 8.79 4.30 3.65
N SER A 38 8.70 2.98 3.42
CA SER A 38 9.37 2.30 2.33
C SER A 38 8.78 2.62 0.94
N LEU A 39 7.58 3.22 0.84
CA LEU A 39 6.89 3.44 -0.44
C LEU A 39 7.15 4.82 -1.07
N GLY A 40 8.06 5.60 -0.49
CA GLY A 40 8.33 6.96 -0.97
C GLY A 40 7.15 7.90 -0.75
N THR A 41 7.16 9.03 -1.45
CA THR A 41 6.17 10.11 -1.26
C THR A 41 5.18 10.28 -2.41
N GLY A 42 5.42 9.63 -3.55
CA GLY A 42 4.52 9.70 -4.71
C GLY A 42 3.33 8.75 -4.60
N ALA A 43 2.34 8.89 -5.47
CA ALA A 43 1.18 7.99 -5.49
C ALA A 43 1.57 6.51 -5.70
N VAL A 44 0.71 5.61 -5.25
CA VAL A 44 0.83 4.16 -5.47
C VAL A 44 -0.30 3.69 -6.38
N ALA A 45 0.04 3.33 -7.62
CA ALA A 45 -0.89 2.67 -8.54
C ALA A 45 -0.75 1.16 -8.41
N ASN A 46 -1.74 0.49 -7.84
CA ASN A 46 -1.69 -0.93 -7.50
C ASN A 46 -2.70 -1.74 -8.32
N ASN A 47 -2.19 -2.64 -9.18
CA ASN A 47 -2.97 -3.64 -9.90
C ASN A 47 -2.67 -5.08 -9.42
N GLY A 48 -1.81 -5.24 -8.41
CA GLY A 48 -1.45 -6.53 -7.80
C GLY A 48 -1.88 -6.59 -6.33
N VAL A 49 -0.94 -6.98 -5.46
CA VAL A 49 -1.11 -6.99 -4.01
C VAL A 49 -0.08 -6.06 -3.37
N LEU A 50 -0.54 -5.09 -2.59
CA LEU A 50 0.31 -4.30 -1.72
C LEU A 50 0.15 -4.80 -0.28
N GLN A 51 1.22 -5.33 0.31
CA GLN A 51 1.24 -5.68 1.73
C GLN A 51 1.98 -4.59 2.51
N VAL A 52 1.38 -4.10 3.59
CA VAL A 52 1.99 -3.07 4.45
C VAL A 52 1.90 -3.48 5.92
N GLY A 53 3.04 -3.47 6.62
CA GLY A 53 3.13 -3.89 8.02
C GLY A 53 2.62 -2.85 9.01
N GLU A 54 3.18 -1.66 8.97
CA GLU A 54 2.87 -0.57 9.92
C GLU A 54 3.25 0.81 9.35
N GLY A 55 2.95 1.86 10.10
CA GLY A 55 3.31 3.24 9.76
C GLY A 55 2.12 4.07 9.24
N GLU A 56 2.42 5.22 8.64
CA GLU A 56 1.40 6.12 8.09
C GLU A 56 1.50 6.15 6.56
N LEU A 57 0.55 5.51 5.87
CA LEU A 57 0.45 5.53 4.42
C LEU A 57 -0.26 6.81 3.97
N LYS A 58 0.54 7.83 3.62
CA LYS A 58 0.09 9.13 3.11
C LYS A 58 -0.15 9.13 1.60
N ASN A 59 0.40 8.14 0.91
CA ASN A 59 0.30 8.02 -0.53
C ASN A 59 -1.16 7.80 -0.94
N THR A 60 -1.61 8.47 -2.00
CA THR A 60 -2.84 8.07 -2.70
C THR A 60 -2.63 6.68 -3.31
N LEU A 61 -3.45 5.73 -2.88
CA LEU A 61 -3.51 4.38 -3.42
C LEU A 61 -4.66 4.28 -4.43
N SER A 62 -4.32 3.81 -5.63
CA SER A 62 -5.25 3.66 -6.76
C SER A 62 -5.15 2.29 -7.42
N GLY A 63 -6.09 2.00 -8.32
CA GLY A 63 -6.08 0.79 -9.15
C GLY A 63 -7.03 -0.32 -8.71
N THR A 64 -6.87 -1.51 -9.28
CA THR A 64 -7.74 -2.67 -9.04
C THR A 64 -7.15 -3.68 -8.06
N GLY A 65 -5.91 -3.48 -7.65
CA GLY A 65 -5.19 -4.35 -6.73
C GLY A 65 -5.70 -4.26 -5.29
N SER A 66 -5.27 -5.21 -4.47
CA SER A 66 -5.67 -5.32 -3.06
C SER A 66 -4.64 -4.71 -2.12
N LEU A 67 -5.11 -4.25 -0.97
CA LEU A 67 -4.28 -3.87 0.17
C LEU A 67 -4.35 -4.96 1.25
N VAL A 68 -3.21 -5.42 1.74
CA VAL A 68 -3.14 -6.36 2.85
C VAL A 68 -2.38 -5.73 4.00
N LYS A 69 -3.06 -5.51 5.12
CA LYS A 69 -2.41 -5.13 6.37
C LYS A 69 -1.79 -6.39 6.99
N ILE A 70 -0.47 -6.40 7.09
CA ILE A 70 0.34 -7.46 7.72
C ILE A 70 0.98 -6.95 9.00
N GLY A 71 1.75 -7.79 9.71
CA GLY A 71 2.48 -7.36 10.91
C GLY A 71 1.58 -7.06 12.11
N THR A 72 2.18 -6.91 13.29
CA THR A 72 1.44 -6.72 14.55
C THR A 72 1.17 -5.25 14.89
N GLY A 73 1.81 -4.31 14.19
CA GLY A 73 1.71 -2.87 14.43
C GLY A 73 0.44 -2.23 13.88
N GLU A 74 0.40 -0.90 13.95
CA GLU A 74 -0.69 -0.08 13.41
C GLU A 74 -0.30 0.47 12.03
N LEU A 75 -1.22 0.35 11.08
CA LEU A 75 -1.14 1.04 9.79
C LEU A 75 -2.23 2.10 9.76
N THR A 76 -1.82 3.36 9.59
CA THR A 76 -2.74 4.48 9.41
C THR A 76 -2.84 4.83 7.93
N LEU A 77 -4.03 4.74 7.35
CA LEU A 77 -4.33 5.21 6.01
C LEU A 77 -4.79 6.67 6.07
N ASN A 78 -3.99 7.56 5.50
CA ASN A 78 -4.25 9.00 5.49
C ASN A 78 -4.33 9.59 4.07
N GLY A 79 -3.95 8.82 3.04
CA GLY A 79 -4.12 9.21 1.64
C GLY A 79 -5.60 9.37 1.23
N ASP A 80 -5.82 10.10 0.13
CA ASP A 80 -7.09 10.09 -0.59
C ASP A 80 -7.07 8.90 -1.57
N ASN A 81 -7.72 7.80 -1.20
CA ASN A 81 -7.61 6.52 -1.90
C ASN A 81 -8.81 6.28 -2.82
N ASP A 82 -8.56 5.70 -4.00
CA ASP A 82 -9.58 5.34 -5.01
C ASP A 82 -9.41 3.90 -5.54
N TYR A 83 -8.61 3.07 -4.88
CA TYR A 83 -8.49 1.66 -5.24
C TYR A 83 -9.82 0.91 -5.08
N SER A 84 -10.02 -0.06 -5.95
CA SER A 84 -11.26 -0.83 -6.06
C SER A 84 -11.12 -2.29 -5.62
N GLY A 85 -9.89 -2.78 -5.41
CA GLY A 85 -9.66 -4.07 -4.78
C GLY A 85 -9.98 -4.06 -3.29
N GLY A 86 -10.07 -5.25 -2.71
CA GLY A 86 -10.38 -5.43 -1.29
C GLY A 86 -9.25 -5.00 -0.35
N THR A 87 -9.61 -4.82 0.92
CA THR A 87 -8.67 -4.61 2.02
C THR A 87 -8.73 -5.80 2.98
N THR A 88 -7.63 -6.53 3.15
CA THR A 88 -7.55 -7.66 4.08
C THR A 88 -6.65 -7.31 5.27
N ILE A 89 -7.12 -7.53 6.49
CA ILE A 89 -6.36 -7.33 7.71
C ILE A 89 -5.96 -8.70 8.24
N THR A 90 -4.69 -9.05 8.08
CA THR A 90 -4.16 -10.36 8.53
C THR A 90 -3.45 -10.27 9.88
N GLY A 91 -3.17 -9.05 10.36
CA GLY A 91 -2.55 -8.80 11.65
C GLY A 91 -2.55 -7.33 12.05
N GLY A 92 -2.49 -7.08 13.37
CA GLY A 92 -2.41 -5.73 13.93
C GLY A 92 -3.69 -4.92 13.74
N THR A 93 -3.54 -3.60 13.59
CA THR A 93 -4.66 -2.64 13.48
C THR A 93 -4.55 -1.83 12.20
N LEU A 94 -5.66 -1.68 11.48
CA LEU A 94 -5.81 -0.71 10.40
C LEU A 94 -6.60 0.50 10.90
N ILE A 95 -6.06 1.70 10.74
CA ILE A 95 -6.68 2.96 11.14
C ILE A 95 -6.99 3.77 9.89
N ALA A 96 -8.26 4.05 9.64
CA ALA A 96 -8.70 4.97 8.58
C ALA A 96 -8.76 6.40 9.15
N ALA A 97 -7.83 7.28 8.74
CA ALA A 97 -7.66 8.62 9.33
C ALA A 97 -8.12 9.78 8.44
N SER A 98 -8.56 9.50 7.21
CA SER A 98 -9.12 10.48 6.27
C SER A 98 -10.50 10.03 5.75
N VAL A 99 -11.28 10.95 5.17
CA VAL A 99 -12.63 10.66 4.65
C VAL A 99 -12.60 9.61 3.53
N ASN A 100 -11.55 9.63 2.71
CA ASN A 100 -11.33 8.70 1.60
C ASN A 100 -10.18 7.72 1.91
N ALA A 101 -9.96 7.40 3.19
CA ALA A 101 -8.85 6.54 3.60
C ALA A 101 -8.97 5.10 3.08
N LEU A 102 -10.18 4.63 2.82
CA LEU A 102 -10.44 3.28 2.33
C LEU A 102 -10.88 3.32 0.86
N GLY A 103 -10.58 2.23 0.16
CA GLY A 103 -11.07 1.99 -1.20
C GLY A 103 -12.55 1.60 -1.22
N SER A 104 -13.02 1.25 -2.41
CA SER A 104 -14.42 0.84 -2.63
C SER A 104 -14.66 -0.67 -2.52
N GLY A 105 -13.59 -1.46 -2.37
CA GLY A 105 -13.68 -2.92 -2.23
C GLY A 105 -14.09 -3.37 -0.82
N ASP A 106 -14.42 -4.65 -0.70
CA ASP A 106 -14.79 -5.29 0.56
C ASP A 106 -13.63 -5.25 1.59
N ILE A 107 -13.99 -5.31 2.87
CA ILE A 107 -13.04 -5.33 3.98
C ILE A 107 -13.18 -6.66 4.72
N ASP A 108 -12.08 -7.41 4.79
CA ASP A 108 -11.97 -8.68 5.50
C ASP A 108 -10.96 -8.57 6.66
N ASN A 109 -11.30 -9.08 7.84
CA ASN A 109 -10.47 -9.10 9.04
C ASN A 109 -10.66 -10.41 9.81
#